data_AF-A0A966FQF0-F1
#
_entry.id   AF-A0A966FQF0-F1
#
_cell.length_a   1.000
_cell.length_b   1.000
_cell.length_c   1.000
_cell.angle_alpha   90.00
_cell.angle_beta   90.00
_cell.angle_gamma   90.00
#
_symmetry.space_group_name_H-M   'P 1'
#
loop_
_entity.id
_entity.type
_entity.pdbx_description
1 polymer ?
#
loop_
_entity_poly.entity_id
_entity_poly.type
_entity_poly.pdbx_seq_one_letter_code
_entity_poly.pdbx_strand_id
1 'polypeptide(L)'
;MDEAIQFPYGIEMVSCAYVNPTPWNTDREADEGKLEKMLEMEIKHLKDPHWSIFNFHAPPYNTKLDIAPKLDKTLKPVVSFGDVETEHVGSKAVRKVEEKYQPLMGVHGHIHESFASDYIKKTPVVNPGSEYSEGILRAFIIEIEENGIKNFWKIEG
;
A
#
# COMPACT_ATOMS: atom_id res chain seq x y z
N MET A 1 -13.89 6.44 7.28
CA MET A 1 -14.09 7.78 6.70
C MET A 1 -15.00 7.46 5.56
N ASP A 2 -16.30 7.65 5.76
CA ASP A 2 -17.30 6.75 5.19
C ASP A 2 -17.77 7.19 3.79
N GLU A 3 -16.93 7.96 3.08
CA GLU A 3 -17.24 8.54 1.78
C GLU A 3 -15.99 8.60 0.89
N ALA A 4 -16.18 8.30 -0.39
CA ALA A 4 -15.14 8.44 -1.41
C ALA A 4 -14.82 9.93 -1.64
N ILE A 5 -13.53 10.25 -1.71
CA ILE A 5 -13.04 11.60 -1.99
C ILE A 5 -13.00 11.82 -3.50
N GLN A 6 -13.51 12.96 -3.97
CA GLN A 6 -13.50 13.32 -5.39
C GLN A 6 -12.21 14.06 -5.78
N PHE A 7 -11.58 13.60 -6.85
CA PHE A 7 -10.47 14.25 -7.54
C PHE A 7 -10.96 14.86 -8.87
N PRO A 8 -10.15 15.70 -9.53
CA PRO A 8 -10.44 16.15 -10.89
C PRO A 8 -10.73 14.98 -11.86
N TYR A 9 -11.42 15.29 -12.96
CA TYR A 9 -11.72 14.33 -14.04
C TYR A 9 -12.59 13.14 -13.62
N GLY A 10 -13.36 13.31 -12.55
CA GLY A 10 -14.28 12.28 -12.04
C GLY A 10 -13.58 11.09 -11.38
N ILE A 11 -12.29 11.21 -11.06
CA ILE A 11 -11.54 10.19 -10.32
C ILE A 11 -12.00 10.20 -8.87
N GLU A 12 -12.25 9.02 -8.31
CA GLU A 12 -12.64 8.86 -6.91
C GLU A 12 -11.52 8.18 -6.12
N MET A 13 -11.43 8.45 -4.82
CA MET A 13 -10.46 7.79 -3.94
C MET A 13 -11.16 7.21 -2.71
N VAL A 14 -10.83 5.96 -2.41
CA VAL A 14 -11.24 5.28 -1.17
C VAL A 14 -10.02 4.99 -0.32
N SER A 15 -10.23 4.96 1.00
CA SER A 15 -9.13 4.78 1.96
C SER A 15 -9.45 3.71 2.99
N CYS A 16 -8.45 2.92 3.36
CA CYS A 16 -8.56 1.95 4.44
C CYS A 16 -7.32 2.01 5.33
N ALA A 17 -7.51 2.30 6.61
CA ALA A 17 -6.41 2.42 7.57
C ALA A 17 -5.99 1.09 8.20
N TYR A 18 -6.76 0.01 7.97
CA TYR A 18 -6.48 -1.29 8.58
C TYR A 18 -5.42 -2.06 7.81
N VAL A 19 -4.69 -2.91 8.52
CA VAL A 19 -3.62 -3.76 7.98
C VAL A 19 -3.81 -5.22 8.39
N ASN A 20 -3.11 -6.13 7.69
CA ASN A 20 -3.01 -7.53 8.10
C ASN A 20 -2.23 -7.65 9.42
N PRO A 21 -2.38 -8.74 10.19
CA PRO A 21 -1.79 -8.85 11.52
C PRO A 21 -0.27 -8.67 11.49
N THR A 22 0.26 -7.90 12.44
CA THR A 22 1.70 -7.63 12.56
C THR A 22 2.31 -8.39 13.75
N PRO A 23 3.64 -8.54 13.81
CA PRO A 23 4.32 -9.13 14.97
C PRO A 23 4.11 -8.36 16.29
N TRP A 24 3.67 -7.10 16.23
CA TRP A 24 3.54 -6.22 17.39
C TRP A 24 2.12 -6.08 17.93
N ASN A 25 1.11 -6.68 17.28
CA ASN A 25 -0.30 -6.59 17.67
C ASN A 25 -0.72 -5.12 17.92
N THR A 26 -0.59 -4.32 16.87
CA THR A 26 -0.88 -2.88 16.87
C THR A 26 -2.38 -2.60 16.74
N ASP A 27 -2.75 -1.33 16.93
CA ASP A 27 -4.11 -0.87 16.67
C ASP A 27 -4.45 -0.98 15.17
N ARG A 28 -5.73 -1.24 14.86
CA ARG A 28 -6.26 -1.34 13.48
C ARG A 28 -5.68 -2.49 12.64
N GLU A 29 -5.50 -3.64 13.27
CA GLU A 29 -5.24 -4.89 12.57
C GLU A 29 -6.53 -5.70 12.34
N ALA A 30 -6.58 -6.42 11.22
CA ALA A 30 -7.63 -7.36 10.89
C ALA A 30 -7.03 -8.57 10.17
N ASP A 31 -7.54 -9.79 10.44
CA ASP A 31 -7.18 -10.94 9.61
C ASP A 31 -7.55 -10.70 8.14
N GLU A 32 -6.87 -11.37 7.21
CA GLU A 32 -7.03 -11.15 5.77
C GLU A 32 -8.49 -11.24 5.30
N GLY A 33 -9.30 -12.15 5.88
CA GLY A 33 -10.70 -12.29 5.50
C GLY A 33 -11.56 -11.13 5.97
N LYS A 34 -11.31 -10.61 7.17
CA LYS A 34 -11.96 -9.40 7.67
C LYS A 34 -11.47 -8.15 6.93
N LEU A 35 -10.17 -8.04 6.68
CA LEU A 35 -9.58 -6.93 5.92
C LEU A 35 -10.16 -6.88 4.50
N GLU A 36 -10.25 -8.01 3.79
CA GLU A 36 -10.88 -8.07 2.47
C GLU A 36 -12.31 -7.53 2.49
N LYS A 37 -13.12 -7.92 3.49
CA LYS A 37 -14.50 -7.40 3.64
C LYS A 37 -14.52 -5.89 3.87
N MET A 38 -13.58 -5.36 4.64
CA MET A 38 -13.46 -3.92 4.87
C MET A 38 -13.13 -3.18 3.59
N LEU A 39 -12.12 -3.66 2.83
CA LEU A 39 -11.76 -3.09 1.53
C LEU A 39 -12.94 -3.14 0.55
N GLU A 40 -13.66 -4.26 0.46
CA GLU A 40 -14.85 -4.41 -0.38
C GLU A 40 -15.99 -3.48 0.04
N MET A 41 -16.11 -3.11 1.33
CA MET A 41 -17.08 -2.11 1.77
C MET A 41 -16.69 -0.70 1.31
N GLU A 42 -15.42 -0.33 1.45
CA GLU A 42 -14.93 0.97 0.98
C GLU A 42 -15.11 1.11 -0.55
N ILE A 43 -14.71 0.08 -1.30
CA ILE A 43 -14.79 0.06 -2.78
C ILE A 43 -16.24 0.19 -3.27
N LYS A 44 -17.25 -0.26 -2.52
CA LYS A 44 -18.68 -0.11 -2.90
C LYS A 44 -19.15 1.35 -2.91
N HIS A 45 -18.42 2.26 -2.29
CA HIS A 45 -18.74 3.69 -2.36
C HIS A 45 -18.30 4.34 -3.68
N LEU A 46 -17.51 3.64 -4.50
CA LEU A 46 -17.07 4.13 -5.81
C LEU A 46 -18.15 3.90 -6.86
N LYS A 47 -18.30 4.86 -7.77
CA LYS A 47 -19.11 4.73 -8.99
C LYS A 47 -18.42 3.83 -10.00
N ASP A 48 -17.10 4.02 -10.18
CA ASP A 48 -16.26 3.20 -11.06
C ASP A 48 -14.92 2.88 -10.37
N PRO A 49 -14.76 1.66 -9.84
CA PRO A 49 -13.51 1.24 -9.21
C PRO A 49 -12.28 1.25 -10.13
N HIS A 50 -12.44 1.09 -11.45
CA HIS A 50 -11.31 1.16 -12.38
C HIS A 50 -10.84 2.61 -12.56
N TRP A 51 -11.76 3.58 -12.46
CA TRP A 51 -11.46 5.02 -12.51
C TRP A 51 -11.26 5.63 -11.12
N SER A 52 -10.47 4.96 -10.29
CA SER A 52 -10.27 5.34 -8.89
C SER A 52 -8.82 5.20 -8.42
N ILE A 53 -8.52 5.79 -7.26
CA ILE A 53 -7.27 5.59 -6.52
C ILE A 53 -7.59 4.80 -5.24
N PHE A 54 -6.85 3.72 -5.01
CA PHE A 54 -6.94 2.97 -3.76
C PHE A 54 -5.87 3.45 -2.80
N ASN A 55 -6.28 4.16 -1.74
CA ASN A 55 -5.41 4.64 -0.68
C ASN A 55 -5.47 3.70 0.54
N PHE A 56 -4.86 2.52 0.40
CA PHE A 56 -4.92 1.47 1.41
C PHE A 56 -3.61 1.38 2.17
N HIS A 57 -3.68 1.45 3.50
CA HIS A 57 -2.48 1.58 4.33
C HIS A 57 -1.54 0.38 4.19
N ALA A 58 -2.06 -0.85 4.26
CA ALA A 58 -1.26 -2.04 4.00
C ALA A 58 -0.85 -2.11 2.52
N PRO A 59 0.43 -2.39 2.21
CA PRO A 59 0.86 -2.63 0.85
C PRO A 59 0.41 -4.02 0.36
N PRO A 60 0.28 -4.20 -0.95
CA PRO A 60 -0.07 -5.49 -1.54
C PRO A 60 1.05 -6.52 -1.38
N TYR A 61 0.66 -7.74 -0.99
CA TYR A 61 1.59 -8.85 -0.77
C TYR A 61 2.42 -9.20 -2.02
N ASN A 62 3.70 -9.50 -1.82
CA ASN A 62 4.61 -9.94 -2.87
C ASN A 62 4.78 -8.87 -3.96
N THR A 63 5.15 -7.67 -3.52
CA THR A 63 5.58 -6.54 -4.34
C THR A 63 6.87 -5.96 -3.77
N LYS A 64 7.48 -4.97 -4.43
CA LYS A 64 8.60 -4.24 -3.82
C LYS A 64 8.19 -3.35 -2.64
N LEU A 65 6.89 -3.17 -2.39
CA LEU A 65 6.34 -2.25 -1.39
C LEU A 65 6.22 -2.90 -0.01
N ASP A 66 6.37 -4.22 0.09
CA ASP A 66 6.10 -4.99 1.30
C ASP A 66 7.30 -5.83 1.77
N ILE A 67 8.51 -5.40 1.42
CA ILE A 67 9.75 -6.03 1.88
C ILE A 67 10.12 -5.46 3.25
N ALA A 68 10.24 -6.35 4.25
CA ALA A 68 10.67 -5.98 5.60
C ALA A 68 11.69 -7.00 6.13
N PRO A 69 12.50 -6.64 7.15
CA PRO A 69 13.35 -7.58 7.86
C PRO A 69 12.52 -8.73 8.45
N LYS A 70 12.95 -9.96 8.19
CA LYS A 70 12.37 -11.15 8.80
C LYS A 70 12.73 -11.18 10.28
N LEU A 71 11.73 -11.41 11.13
CA LEU A 71 11.90 -11.38 12.58
C LEU A 71 11.90 -12.78 13.19
N ASP A 72 12.72 -12.99 14.22
CA ASP A 72 12.67 -14.18 15.06
C ASP A 72 11.57 -14.10 16.13
N LYS A 73 11.44 -15.15 16.95
CA LYS A 73 10.44 -15.20 18.04
C LYS A 73 10.62 -14.13 19.12
N THR A 74 11.76 -13.44 19.12
CA THR A 74 12.09 -12.34 20.04
C THR A 74 11.97 -10.97 19.38
N LEU A 75 11.38 -10.91 18.18
CA LEU A 75 11.20 -9.70 17.37
C LEU A 75 12.51 -9.04 16.94
N LYS A 76 13.58 -9.84 16.76
CA LYS A 76 14.86 -9.38 16.25
C LYS A 76 15.06 -9.79 14.79
N PRO A 77 15.72 -8.95 13.97
CA PRO A 77 16.07 -9.33 12.60
C PRO A 77 16.89 -10.63 12.56
N VAL A 78 16.48 -11.54 11.69
CA VAL A 78 17.23 -12.77 11.40
C VAL A 78 18.41 -12.42 10.51
N VAL A 79 19.62 -12.81 10.93
CA VAL A 79 20.86 -12.58 10.18
C VAL A 79 21.41 -13.91 9.69
N SER A 80 21.72 -13.98 8.40
CA SER A 80 22.28 -15.16 7.74
C SER A 80 23.43 -14.73 6.84
N PHE A 81 24.58 -15.38 6.98
CA PHE A 81 25.82 -15.04 6.26
C PHE A 81 26.28 -13.57 6.38
N GLY A 82 25.85 -12.87 7.44
CA GLY A 82 26.20 -11.46 7.68
C GLY A 82 25.18 -10.46 7.15
N ASP A 83 24.18 -10.90 6.40
CA ASP A 83 23.10 -10.06 5.87
C ASP A 83 21.79 -10.27 6.65
N VAL A 84 20.96 -9.24 6.70
CA VAL A 84 19.61 -9.32 7.27
C VAL A 84 18.70 -10.04 6.27
N GLU A 85 18.06 -11.13 6.70
CA GLU A 85 17.04 -11.79 5.89
C GLU A 85 15.80 -10.90 5.77
N THR A 86 15.20 -10.85 4.59
CA THR A 86 13.97 -10.10 4.33
C THR A 86 12.84 -11.02 3.88
N GLU A 87 11.60 -10.62 4.11
CA GLU A 87 10.41 -11.32 3.65
C GLU A 87 9.30 -10.36 3.19
N HIS A 88 8.31 -10.92 2.51
CA HIS A 88 7.09 -10.21 2.11
C HIS A 88 6.08 -10.24 3.26
N VAL A 89 5.68 -9.05 3.73
CA VAL A 89 4.78 -8.88 4.90
C VAL A 89 3.46 -8.19 4.56
N GLY A 90 3.22 -7.89 3.28
CA GLY A 90 2.04 -7.16 2.82
C GLY A 90 0.76 -7.99 2.89
N SER A 91 -0.36 -7.34 2.57
CA SER A 91 -1.67 -7.95 2.63
C SER A 91 -2.04 -8.69 1.34
N LYS A 92 -2.49 -9.93 1.50
CA LYS A 92 -3.07 -10.73 0.40
C LYS A 92 -4.45 -10.21 0.00
N ALA A 93 -5.24 -9.70 0.95
CA ALA A 93 -6.52 -9.06 0.69
C ALA A 93 -6.36 -7.80 -0.18
N VAL A 94 -5.41 -6.92 0.14
CA VAL A 94 -5.10 -5.73 -0.66
C VAL A 94 -4.73 -6.13 -2.09
N ARG A 95 -3.78 -7.06 -2.23
CA ARG A 95 -3.41 -7.56 -3.56
C ARG A 95 -4.60 -8.12 -4.35
N LYS A 96 -5.46 -8.89 -3.69
CA LYS A 96 -6.63 -9.50 -4.33
C LYS A 96 -7.62 -8.46 -4.86
N VAL A 97 -7.93 -7.42 -4.07
CA VAL A 97 -8.86 -6.37 -4.53
C VAL A 97 -8.24 -5.53 -5.65
N GLU A 98 -6.94 -5.24 -5.60
CA GLU A 98 -6.25 -4.52 -6.67
C GLU A 98 -6.14 -5.33 -7.97
N GLU A 99 -5.90 -6.64 -7.87
CA GLU A 99 -5.95 -7.55 -9.02
C GLU A 99 -7.36 -7.67 -9.62
N LYS A 100 -8.41 -7.56 -8.80
CA LYS A 100 -9.82 -7.66 -9.19
C LYS A 100 -10.33 -6.38 -9.85
N TYR A 101 -10.13 -5.24 -9.21
CA TYR A 101 -10.73 -3.96 -9.60
C TYR A 101 -9.83 -3.13 -10.53
N GLN A 102 -8.51 -3.33 -10.47
CA GLN A 102 -7.53 -2.64 -11.31
C GLN A 102 -7.75 -1.12 -11.33
N PRO A 103 -7.62 -0.43 -10.18
CA PRO A 103 -7.74 1.02 -10.11
C PRO A 103 -6.64 1.70 -10.93
N LEU A 104 -6.74 3.02 -11.11
CA LEU A 104 -5.72 3.83 -11.77
C LEU A 104 -4.37 3.74 -11.05
N MET A 105 -4.38 3.67 -9.72
CA MET A 105 -3.18 3.53 -8.88
C MET A 105 -3.53 3.03 -7.48
N GLY A 106 -2.63 2.25 -6.88
CA GLY A 106 -2.60 1.98 -5.44
C GLY A 106 -1.55 2.85 -4.73
N VAL A 107 -1.93 3.50 -3.64
CA VAL A 107 -1.03 4.28 -2.78
C VAL A 107 -1.06 3.70 -1.38
N HIS A 108 0.13 3.37 -0.85
CA HIS A 108 0.29 2.57 0.35
C HIS A 108 1.28 3.16 1.34
N GLY A 109 1.36 2.56 2.52
CA GLY A 109 2.35 2.86 3.55
C GLY A 109 2.70 1.62 4.35
N HIS A 110 2.67 1.75 5.67
CA HIS A 110 2.85 0.69 6.69
C HIS A 110 4.25 0.06 6.77
N ILE A 111 4.86 -0.29 5.63
CA ILE A 111 6.21 -0.87 5.58
C ILE A 111 7.20 0.25 5.27
N HIS A 112 7.82 0.78 6.31
CA HIS A 112 8.60 2.02 6.26
C HIS A 112 9.93 1.84 5.52
N GLU A 113 10.48 0.62 5.57
CA GLU A 113 11.70 0.18 4.90
C GLU A 113 11.53 0.14 3.37
N SER A 114 10.29 0.06 2.89
CA SER A 114 9.97 -0.12 1.47
C SER A 114 9.65 1.20 0.76
N PHE A 115 10.66 1.99 0.43
CA PHE A 115 10.51 3.11 -0.50
C PHE A 115 10.49 2.61 -1.95
N ALA A 116 9.32 2.25 -2.47
CA ALA A 116 9.21 1.49 -3.70
C ALA A 116 7.99 1.85 -4.57
N SER A 117 8.11 1.49 -5.85
CA SER A 117 7.01 1.41 -6.79
C SER A 117 7.05 0.06 -7.50
N ASP A 118 5.88 -0.47 -7.83
CA ASP A 118 5.73 -1.74 -8.52
C ASP A 118 4.42 -1.75 -9.33
N TYR A 119 4.07 -2.89 -9.92
CA TYR A 119 2.81 -3.07 -10.63
C TYR A 119 2.06 -4.31 -10.17
N ILE A 120 0.75 -4.15 -9.98
CA ILE A 120 -0.18 -5.28 -9.93
C ILE A 120 -0.90 -5.36 -11.26
N LYS A 121 -0.49 -6.34 -12.07
CA LYS A 121 -0.87 -6.43 -13.50
C LYS A 121 -0.52 -5.12 -14.21
N LYS A 122 -1.51 -4.28 -14.53
CA LYS A 122 -1.29 -2.97 -15.18
C LYS A 122 -1.42 -1.78 -14.22
N THR A 123 -1.87 -2.00 -12.99
CA THR A 123 -2.06 -0.93 -12.00
C THR A 123 -0.72 -0.60 -11.34
N PRO A 124 -0.20 0.64 -11.45
CA PRO A 124 0.95 1.07 -10.67
C PRO A 124 0.60 1.15 -9.18
N VAL A 125 1.52 0.72 -8.32
CA VAL A 125 1.40 0.81 -6.87
C VAL A 125 2.64 1.48 -6.29
N VAL A 126 2.46 2.35 -5.29
CA VAL A 126 3.56 3.08 -4.65
C VAL A 126 3.51 3.03 -3.12
N ASN A 127 4.68 2.99 -2.49
CA ASN A 127 4.87 3.19 -1.06
C ASN A 127 6.05 4.17 -0.87
N PRO A 128 5.83 5.37 -0.30
CA PRO A 128 6.91 6.34 -0.07
C PRO A 128 7.92 5.87 0.98
N GLY A 129 7.59 4.88 1.81
CA GLY A 129 8.42 4.48 2.94
C GLY A 129 8.62 5.63 3.93
N SER A 130 9.49 5.43 4.91
CA SER A 130 10.00 6.52 5.75
C SER A 130 11.35 6.18 6.37
N GLU A 131 12.26 7.16 6.42
CA GLU A 131 13.55 7.07 7.13
C GLU A 131 13.64 8.19 8.17
N TYR A 132 12.67 8.18 9.09
CA TYR A 132 12.51 9.22 10.11
C TYR A 132 13.72 9.32 11.06
N SER A 133 14.43 8.21 11.31
CA SER A 133 15.63 8.20 12.15
C SER A 133 16.80 8.99 11.54
N GLU A 134 16.81 9.15 10.22
CA GLU A 134 17.85 9.87 9.49
C GLU A 134 17.40 11.27 9.07
N GLY A 135 16.15 11.65 9.39
CA GLY A 135 15.59 12.96 9.04
C GLY A 135 15.29 13.13 7.55
N ILE A 136 15.24 12.04 6.78
CA ILE A 136 15.02 12.06 5.33
C ILE A 136 13.52 12.02 5.03
N LEU A 137 13.03 13.00 4.26
CA LEU A 137 11.68 13.03 3.74
C LEU A 137 11.62 12.27 2.42
N ARG A 138 10.76 11.25 2.33
CA ARG A 138 10.45 10.55 1.08
C ARG A 138 9.01 10.78 0.68
N ALA A 139 8.77 10.93 -0.61
CA ALA A 139 7.42 11.06 -1.15
C ALA A 139 7.36 10.62 -2.62
N PHE A 140 6.12 10.53 -3.13
CA PHE A 140 5.84 10.41 -4.55
C PHE A 140 5.08 11.64 -5.02
N ILE A 141 5.47 12.16 -6.18
CA ILE A 141 4.64 13.12 -6.92
C ILE A 141 3.87 12.31 -7.96
N ILE A 142 2.55 12.53 -8.03
CA ILE A 142 1.64 11.89 -8.98
C ILE A 142 0.99 12.98 -9.83
N GLU A 143 1.18 12.90 -11.15
CA GLU A 143 0.60 13.82 -12.13
C GLU A 143 -0.66 13.19 -12.74
N ILE A 144 -1.79 13.88 -12.61
CA ILE A 144 -3.11 13.41 -13.06
C ILE A 144 -3.60 14.32 -14.20
N GLU A 145 -4.11 13.72 -15.27
CA GLU A 145 -4.77 14.39 -16.40
C GLU A 145 -6.15 13.79 -16.67
N GLU A 146 -6.87 14.33 -17.64
CA GLU A 146 -8.22 13.87 -18.02
C GLU A 146 -8.30 12.39 -18.38
N ASN A 147 -7.19 11.81 -18.87
CA ASN A 147 -7.08 10.40 -19.23
C ASN A 147 -6.48 9.50 -18.13
N GLY A 148 -6.34 10.00 -16.89
CA GLY A 148 -5.87 9.23 -15.74
C GLY A 148 -4.49 9.66 -15.24
N ILE A 149 -3.70 8.70 -14.74
CA ILE A 149 -2.34 8.98 -14.25
C ILE A 149 -1.39 9.14 -15.43
N LYS A 150 -0.79 10.33 -15.57
CA LYS A 150 0.19 10.61 -16.61
C LYS A 150 1.59 10.18 -16.20
N ASN A 151 2.03 10.57 -15.01
CA ASN A 151 3.35 10.29 -14.48
C ASN A 151 3.31 10.10 -12.97
N PHE A 152 4.31 9.41 -12.43
CA PHE A 152 4.60 9.39 -11.02
C PHE A 152 6.10 9.17 -10.80
N TRP A 153 6.69 9.82 -9.80
CA TRP A 153 8.11 9.66 -9.50
C TRP A 153 8.42 9.86 -8.02
N LYS A 154 9.51 9.24 -7.60
CA LYS A 154 10.09 9.34 -6.27
C LYS A 154 10.75 10.69 -6.05
N ILE A 155 10.58 11.26 -4.87
CA ILE A 155 11.36 12.39 -4.37
C ILE A 155 11.90 12.06 -2.98
N GLU A 156 13.11 12.51 -2.70
CA GLU A 156 13.75 12.42 -1.38
C GLU A 156 14.52 13.71 -1.07
N GLY A 157 14.61 14.10 0.20
CA GLY A 157 15.32 15.30 0.64
C GLY A 157 15.46 15.43 2.15
#